data_AF-A0A963PAZ9-F1
#
_entry.id   AF-A0A963PAZ9-F1
#
_cell.length_a   1.000
_cell.length_b   1.000
_cell.length_c   1.000
_cell.angle_alpha   90.00
_cell.angle_beta   90.00
_cell.angle_gamma   90.00
#
_symmetry.space_group_name_H-M   'P 1'
#
loop_
_entity.id
_entity.type
_entity.pdbx_description
1 polymer ?
#
loop_
_entity_poly.entity_id
_entity_poly.type
_entity_poly.pdbx_seq_one_letter_code
_entity_poly.pdbx_strand_id
1 'polypeptide(L)'
;IASEPTKEEGDYTRRGPAAVLVARLPMDGPNEQVSVQPGYTYLGGSNVELTIADNTFVMFTRGEHAWAVTSEDDGKLIAAMKKGSEMSVRGTSTKETYSIDTYSLLGFTAAYQAMRDACGN
;
A
#
# COMPACT_ATOMS: atom_id res chain seq x y z
N ILE A 1 -0.38 0.28 -11.01
CA ILE A 1 -0.98 -0.99 -10.52
C ILE A 1 -1.95 -0.62 -9.41
N ALA A 2 -3.17 -1.14 -9.44
CA ALA A 2 -4.11 -1.04 -8.32
C ALA A 2 -4.48 -2.46 -7.91
N SER A 3 -4.53 -2.72 -6.61
CA SER A 3 -4.97 -4.01 -6.05
C SER A 3 -6.01 -3.76 -4.98
N GLU A 4 -7.10 -4.50 -5.05
CA GLU A 4 -8.16 -4.51 -4.04
C GLU A 4 -7.84 -5.55 -2.97
N PRO A 5 -8.27 -5.35 -1.72
CA PRO A 5 -8.05 -6.33 -0.66
C PRO A 5 -8.84 -7.60 -0.95
N THR A 6 -8.20 -8.75 -0.77
CA THR A 6 -8.86 -10.06 -0.75
C THR A 6 -9.64 -10.30 0.54
N LYS A 7 -9.27 -9.61 1.63
CA LYS A 7 -9.95 -9.68 2.91
C LYS A 7 -9.91 -8.30 3.58
N GLU A 8 -11.03 -7.90 4.14
CA GLU A 8 -11.18 -6.63 4.86
C GLU A 8 -11.71 -6.96 6.26
N GLU A 9 -10.93 -6.66 7.30
CA GLU A 9 -11.25 -6.93 8.70
C GLU A 9 -11.13 -5.64 9.52
N GLY A 10 -11.80 -5.56 10.67
CA GLY A 10 -11.69 -4.41 11.56
C GLY A 10 -12.95 -4.09 12.34
N ASP A 11 -12.86 -3.03 13.14
CA ASP A 11 -13.96 -2.54 13.97
C ASP A 11 -14.66 -1.35 13.30
N TYR A 12 -15.08 -1.52 12.04
CA TYR A 12 -15.73 -0.46 11.27
C TYR A 12 -17.13 -0.87 10.82
N THR A 13 -18.04 0.11 10.73
CA THR A 13 -19.44 -0.12 10.31
C THR A 13 -19.63 0.02 8.81
N ARG A 14 -19.02 1.04 8.20
CA ARG A 14 -18.98 1.26 6.75
C ARG A 14 -17.71 2.02 6.37
N ARG A 15 -17.10 1.63 5.26
CA ARG A 15 -16.01 2.35 4.61
C ARG A 15 -16.18 2.30 3.08
N GLY A 16 -15.48 3.18 2.38
CA GLY A 16 -15.37 3.13 0.92
C GLY A 16 -14.49 1.98 0.43
N PRO A 17 -14.33 1.82 -0.89
CA PRO A 17 -13.44 0.82 -1.44
C PRO A 17 -11.99 1.09 -0.99
N ALA A 18 -11.33 0.06 -0.49
CA ALA A 18 -9.90 0.11 -0.18
C ALA A 18 -9.08 -0.39 -1.36
N ALA A 19 -7.92 0.23 -1.58
CA ALA A 19 -7.01 -0.12 -2.65
C ALA A 19 -5.56 0.20 -2.28
N VAL A 20 -4.65 -0.66 -2.73
CA VAL A 20 -3.22 -0.38 -2.78
C VAL A 20 -2.86 0.04 -4.19
N LEU A 21 -2.15 1.15 -4.32
CA LEU A 21 -1.68 1.67 -5.58
C LEU A 21 -0.15 1.69 -5.61
N VAL A 22 0.41 1.12 -6.67
CA VAL A 22 1.83 1.27 -7.00
C VAL A 22 1.92 2.01 -8.32
N ALA A 23 2.50 3.20 -8.29
CA ALA A 23 2.64 4.07 -9.43
C ALA A 23 4.13 4.36 -9.69
N ARG A 24 4.46 4.60 -10.96
CA ARG A 24 5.76 5.14 -11.36
C ARG A 24 5.57 6.60 -11.74
N LEU A 25 6.28 7.50 -11.07
CA LEU A 25 6.27 8.93 -11.34
C LEU A 25 7.26 9.28 -12.47
N PRO A 26 6.97 10.29 -13.31
CA PRO A 26 7.81 10.71 -14.42
C PRO A 26 8.94 11.66 -13.96
N MET A 27 9.87 11.18 -13.14
CA MET A 27 11.03 11.94 -12.65
C MET A 27 12.36 11.26 -13.05
N ASP A 28 13.52 11.87 -12.79
CA ASP A 28 14.82 11.20 -12.95
C ASP A 28 15.17 10.42 -11.68
N GLY A 29 15.12 9.08 -11.69
CA GLY A 29 15.53 8.24 -10.55
C GLY A 29 14.60 7.05 -10.24
N PRO A 30 14.73 6.41 -9.05
CA PRO A 30 13.75 5.43 -8.57
C PRO A 30 12.44 6.16 -8.22
N ASN A 31 11.53 6.21 -9.18
CA ASN A 31 10.30 7.01 -9.07
C ASN A 31 9.07 6.17 -8.73
N GLU A 32 9.26 4.99 -8.17
CA GLU A 32 8.13 4.15 -7.82
C GLU A 32 7.62 4.56 -6.44
N GLN A 33 6.32 4.78 -6.34
CA GLN A 33 5.63 5.19 -5.13
C GLN A 33 4.54 4.18 -4.82
N VAL A 34 4.54 3.69 -3.58
CA VAL A 34 3.46 2.88 -3.03
C VAL A 34 2.57 3.78 -2.18
N SER A 35 1.27 3.72 -2.45
CA SER A 35 0.25 4.41 -1.67
C SER A 35 -0.89 3.47 -1.33
N VAL A 36 -1.49 3.68 -0.15
CA VAL A 36 -2.60 2.86 0.32
C VAL A 36 -3.78 3.74 0.71
N GLN A 37 -4.93 3.44 0.12
CA GLN A 37 -6.19 4.09 0.41
C GLN A 37 -7.11 3.08 1.11
N PRO A 38 -7.53 3.30 2.35
CA PRO A 38 -8.31 2.32 3.12
C PRO A 38 -9.83 2.53 2.97
N GLY A 39 -10.25 3.46 2.09
CA GLY A 39 -11.66 3.85 1.95
C GLY A 39 -12.20 4.76 3.06
N TYR A 40 -11.32 5.37 3.87
CA TYR A 40 -11.68 6.34 4.90
C TYR A 40 -10.52 7.32 5.16
N THR A 41 -10.80 8.41 5.89
CA THR A 41 -9.77 9.34 6.36
C THR A 41 -9.00 8.75 7.54
N TYR A 42 -7.68 8.69 7.42
CA TYR A 42 -6.80 8.24 8.49
C TYR A 42 -6.81 9.24 9.66
N LEU A 43 -6.61 8.72 10.87
CA LEU A 43 -6.39 9.57 12.04
C LEU A 43 -5.11 10.38 11.85
N GLY A 44 -5.18 11.70 12.06
CA GLY A 44 -4.00 12.56 11.93
C GLY A 44 -2.89 12.14 12.89
N GLY A 45 -1.68 11.95 12.37
CA GLY A 45 -0.53 11.47 13.15
C GLY A 45 -0.52 9.97 13.43
N SER A 46 -1.48 9.21 12.88
CA SER A 46 -1.41 7.74 12.89
C SER A 46 -0.46 7.24 11.79
N ASN A 47 0.13 6.08 12.05
CA ASN A 47 0.91 5.36 11.07
C ASN A 47 0.11 4.17 10.56
N VAL A 48 0.33 3.83 9.30
CA VAL A 48 -0.14 2.58 8.71
C VAL A 48 0.99 1.57 8.79
N GLU A 49 0.68 0.41 9.32
CA GLU A 49 1.61 -0.71 9.41
C GLU A 49 1.31 -1.68 8.28
N LEU A 50 2.34 -2.06 7.54
CA LEU A 50 2.21 -2.88 6.35
C LEU A 50 3.17 -4.05 6.46
N THR A 51 2.63 -5.26 6.54
CA THR A 51 3.39 -6.49 6.79
C THR A 51 3.34 -7.41 5.58
N ILE A 52 4.51 -7.85 5.12
CA ILE A 52 4.67 -8.79 4.00
C ILE A 52 5.59 -9.92 4.48
N ALA A 53 5.02 -11.12 4.63
CA ALA A 53 5.68 -12.23 5.31
C ALA A 53 6.23 -11.77 6.67
N ASP A 54 7.54 -11.81 6.88
CA ASP A 54 8.21 -11.40 8.13
C ASP A 54 8.68 -9.94 8.14
N ASN A 55 8.42 -9.17 7.08
CA ASN A 55 8.86 -7.77 6.97
C ASN A 55 7.72 -6.82 7.31
N THR A 56 7.96 -5.90 8.24
CA THR A 56 7.03 -4.84 8.60
C THR A 56 7.56 -3.49 8.14
N PHE A 57 6.70 -2.74 7.46
CA PHE A 57 6.94 -1.40 6.95
C PHE A 57 5.97 -0.42 7.60
N VAL A 58 6.43 0.80 7.82
CA VAL A 58 5.60 1.86 8.41
C VAL A 58 5.39 2.94 7.35
N MET A 59 4.14 3.28 7.12
CA MET A 59 3.72 4.32 6.18
C MET A 59 3.14 5.50 6.94
N PHE A 60 3.42 6.71 6.47
CA PHE A 60 2.82 7.91 7.04
C PHE A 60 1.44 8.14 6.42
N THR A 61 0.49 8.58 7.23
CA THR A 61 -0.85 8.91 6.76
C THR A 61 -0.97 10.40 6.47
N ARG A 62 -1.69 10.75 5.40
CA ARG A 62 -2.08 12.14 5.14
C ARG A 62 -3.43 12.17 4.40
N GLY A 63 -4.47 12.58 5.12
CA GLY A 63 -5.84 12.56 4.62
C GLY A 63 -6.35 11.13 4.48
N GLU A 64 -6.74 10.74 3.27
CA GLU A 64 -7.32 9.42 2.97
C GLU A 64 -6.31 8.42 2.40
N HIS A 65 -5.03 8.81 2.37
CA HIS A 65 -3.96 8.04 1.75
C HIS A 65 -2.80 7.88 2.73
N ALA A 66 -2.09 6.77 2.60
CA ALA A 66 -0.84 6.49 3.27
C ALA A 66 0.27 6.29 2.25
N TRP A 67 1.47 6.77 2.56
CA TRP A 67 2.64 6.69 1.68
C TRP A 67 3.85 6.17 2.44
N ALA A 68 4.78 5.53 1.73
CA ALA A 68 6.08 5.20 2.30
C ALA A 68 6.83 6.49 2.67
N VAL A 69 7.61 6.44 3.76
CA VAL A 69 8.29 7.63 4.31
C VAL A 69 9.39 8.13 3.38
N THR A 70 10.09 7.22 2.71
CA THR A 70 11.20 7.55 1.80
C THR A 70 11.13 6.69 0.54
N SER A 71 11.74 7.18 -0.55
CA SER A 71 11.90 6.41 -1.80
C SER A 71 12.71 5.13 -1.61
N GLU A 72 13.54 5.05 -0.57
CA GLU A 72 14.28 3.84 -0.25
C GLU A 72 13.36 2.79 0.40
N ASP A 73 12.41 3.23 1.24
CA ASP A 73 11.35 2.37 1.79
C ASP A 73 10.41 1.88 0.70
N ASP A 74 10.04 2.73 -0.28
CA ASP A 74 9.29 2.29 -1.46
C ASP A 74 10.02 1.15 -2.19
N GLY A 75 11.33 1.30 -2.43
CA GLY A 75 12.14 0.27 -3.09
C GLY A 75 12.20 -1.05 -2.31
N LYS A 76 12.36 -0.99 -0.98
CA LYS A 76 12.36 -2.18 -0.11
C LYS A 76 10.97 -2.84 -0.08
N LEU A 77 9.92 -2.02 0.00
CA LEU A 77 8.54 -2.47 0.01
C LEU A 77 8.19 -3.18 -1.29
N ILE A 78 8.49 -2.59 -2.44
CA ILE A 78 8.28 -3.20 -3.77
C ILE A 78 9.08 -4.50 -3.89
N ALA A 79 10.33 -4.53 -3.41
CA ALA A 79 11.15 -5.74 -3.42
C ALA A 79 10.54 -6.85 -2.56
N ALA A 80 9.96 -6.51 -1.40
CA ALA A 80 9.21 -7.44 -0.56
C ALA A 80 7.92 -7.89 -1.26
N MET A 81 7.15 -6.98 -1.87
CA MET A 81 5.92 -7.30 -2.61
C MET A 81 6.17 -8.25 -3.79
N LYS A 82 7.32 -8.14 -4.46
CA LYS A 82 7.71 -9.05 -5.56
C LYS A 82 8.01 -10.48 -5.08
N LYS A 83 8.49 -10.61 -3.83
CA LYS A 83 8.88 -11.89 -3.24
C LYS A 83 7.76 -12.52 -2.41
N GLY A 84 6.90 -11.70 -1.82
CA GLY A 84 5.77 -12.12 -1.02
C GLY A 84 4.58 -12.58 -1.86
N SER A 85 3.70 -13.34 -1.23
CA SER A 85 2.43 -13.79 -1.81
C SER A 85 1.23 -13.04 -1.25
N GLU A 86 1.38 -12.46 -0.06
CA GLU A 86 0.33 -11.78 0.69
C GLU A 86 0.92 -10.57 1.44
N MET A 87 0.10 -9.54 1.58
CA MET A 87 0.41 -8.31 2.30
C MET A 87 -0.76 -7.94 3.20
N SER A 88 -0.50 -7.64 4.47
CA SER A 88 -1.51 -7.11 5.40
C SER A 88 -1.24 -5.65 5.71
N VAL A 89 -2.26 -4.82 5.62
CA VAL A 89 -2.21 -3.39 5.92
C VAL A 89 -3.09 -3.11 7.12
N ARG A 90 -2.53 -2.54 8.18
CA ARG A 90 -3.27 -2.10 9.35
C ARG A 90 -3.28 -0.58 9.43
N GLY A 91 -4.47 0.00 9.50
CA GLY A 91 -4.66 1.45 9.60
C GLY A 91 -5.71 1.84 10.63
N THR A 92 -5.63 3.08 11.10
CA THR A 92 -6.58 3.66 12.06
C THR A 92 -7.32 4.84 11.45
N SER A 93 -8.65 4.84 11.55
CA SER A 93 -9.51 5.91 11.03
C SER A 93 -9.62 7.08 12.02
N THR A 94 -10.06 8.24 11.53
CA THR A 94 -10.39 9.39 12.39
C THR A 94 -11.47 9.11 13.43
N LYS A 95 -12.23 8.02 13.28
CA LYS A 95 -13.24 7.56 14.25
C LYS A 95 -12.66 6.62 15.31
N GLU A 96 -11.33 6.53 15.40
CA GLU A 96 -10.60 5.65 16.33
C GLU A 96 -10.88 4.16 16.10
N THR A 97 -11.41 3.80 14.93
CA THR A 97 -11.58 2.41 14.51
C THR A 97 -10.36 1.93 13.74
N TYR A 98 -10.05 0.65 13.84
CA TYR A 98 -8.97 0.04 13.06
C TYR A 98 -9.53 -0.79 11.91
N SER A 99 -8.74 -0.91 10.84
CA SER A 99 -8.95 -1.91 9.80
C SER A 99 -7.66 -2.66 9.49
N ILE A 100 -7.82 -3.90 9.05
CA ILE A 100 -6.78 -4.82 8.64
C ILE A 100 -7.19 -5.35 7.26
N ASP A 101 -6.42 -4.98 6.26
CA ASP A 101 -6.69 -5.31 4.87
C ASP A 101 -5.63 -6.27 4.35
N THR A 102 -6.06 -7.44 3.88
CA THR A 102 -5.18 -8.44 3.30
C THR A 102 -5.26 -8.38 1.79
N TYR A 103 -4.13 -8.14 1.14
CA TYR A 103 -3.97 -8.06 -0.31
C TYR A 103 -3.17 -9.26 -0.83
N SER A 104 -3.64 -9.86 -1.92
CA SER A 104 -2.84 -10.84 -2.64
C SER A 104 -1.79 -10.14 -3.50
N LEU A 105 -0.57 -10.64 -3.43
CA LEU A 105 0.56 -10.22 -4.26
C LEU A 105 0.80 -11.18 -5.43
N LEU A 106 -0.08 -12.18 -5.61
CA LEU A 106 -0.01 -13.11 -6.73
C LEU A 106 -0.14 -12.34 -8.05
N GLY A 107 0.90 -12.42 -8.88
CA GLY A 107 0.97 -11.68 -10.15
C GLY A 107 1.50 -10.25 -10.04
N PHE A 108 1.84 -9.75 -8.83
CA PHE A 108 2.40 -8.41 -8.65
C PHE A 108 3.68 -8.21 -9.46
N THR A 109 4.58 -9.20 -9.46
CA THR A 109 5.83 -9.13 -10.23
C THR A 109 5.59 -8.96 -11.72
N ALA A 110 4.61 -9.66 -12.29
CA ALA A 110 4.25 -9.55 -13.70
C ALA A 110 3.64 -8.18 -14.01
N ALA A 111 2.72 -7.71 -13.17
CA ALA A 111 2.11 -6.39 -13.31
C ALA A 111 3.15 -5.25 -13.16
N TYR A 112 4.11 -5.41 -12.25
CA TYR A 112 5.22 -4.49 -12.04
C TYR A 112 6.16 -4.44 -13.24
N GLN A 113 6.53 -5.58 -13.82
CA GLN A 113 7.30 -5.59 -15.07
C GLN A 113 6.55 -4.90 -16.20
N ALA A 114 5.28 -5.25 -16.43
CA ALA A 114 4.47 -4.63 -17.47
C ALA A 114 4.34 -3.10 -17.29
N MET A 115 4.18 -2.62 -16.05
CA MET A 115 4.18 -1.18 -15.76
C MET A 115 5.53 -0.53 -16.11
N ARG A 116 6.64 -1.19 -15.81
CA ARG A 116 7.98 -0.68 -16.12
C ARG A 116 8.24 -0.61 -17.63
N ASP A 117 7.80 -1.62 -18.38
CA ASP A 117 7.90 -1.64 -19.84
C ASP A 117 7.02 -0.55 -20.47
N ALA A 118 5.79 -0.37 -19.97
CA ALA A 118 4.86 0.63 -20.49
C ALA A 118 5.31 2.08 -20.23
N CYS A 119 5.89 2.35 -19.06
CA CYS A 119 6.38 3.68 -18.67
C CYS A 119 7.91 3.84 -18.86
N GLY A 120 8.52 3.02 -19.72
CA GLY A 120 9.95 2.99 -19.98
C GLY A 120 10.39 3.62 -21.30
N ASN A 121 9.50 4.36 -21.99
CA ASN A 121 9.82 5.14 -23.20
C ASN A 121 9.80 6.64 -22.90
#